data_AF-A0A2G8K3U0-F1
#
_entry.id   AF-A0A2G8K3U0-F1
#
_cell.length_a   1.000
_cell.length_b   1.000
_cell.length_c   1.000
_cell.angle_alpha   90.00
_cell.angle_beta   90.00
_cell.angle_gamma   90.00
#
_symmetry.space_group_name_H-M   'P 1'
#
loop_
_entity.id
_entity.type
_entity.pdbx_description
1 polymer ?
#
loop_
_entity_poly.entity_id
_entity_poly.type
_entity_poly.pdbx_seq_one_letter_code
_entity_poly.pdbx_strand_id
1 'polypeptide(L)'
;MAQAGPSQSTGRDTGTNPAEGFGLFKIDLADHLNVSTIQRLSILLGLKPGEIDSIKRSKTPGLEMVNLLDERGFITPTDIRDLLKMLRKLKLAGLAARIRSSFQTKTSQAKKKKKKKKDLE
;
A
#
# COMPACT_ATOMS: atom_id res chain seq x y z
N MET A 1 -1.28 47.08 -16.17
CA MET A 1 -2.59 46.41 -16.28
C MET A 1 -2.34 44.92 -16.48
N ALA A 2 -3.05 44.09 -15.73
CA ALA A 2 -2.71 42.70 -15.43
C ALA A 2 -2.69 41.79 -16.68
N GLN A 3 -1.70 40.91 -16.76
CA GLN A 3 -1.73 39.76 -17.66
C GLN A 3 -2.75 38.75 -17.13
N ALA A 4 -3.86 38.61 -17.85
CA ALA A 4 -4.77 37.49 -17.69
C ALA A 4 -4.28 36.33 -18.58
N GLY A 5 -3.63 35.35 -17.98
CA GLY A 5 -3.46 34.03 -18.60
C GLY A 5 -4.46 33.07 -17.97
N PRO A 6 -5.53 32.63 -18.66
CA PRO A 6 -6.28 31.47 -18.21
C PRO A 6 -5.55 30.21 -18.69
N SER A 7 -4.50 29.81 -17.96
CA SER A 7 -3.97 28.45 -18.05
C SER A 7 -4.79 27.54 -17.13
N GLN A 8 -6.02 27.22 -17.55
CA GLN A 8 -6.69 26.01 -17.09
C GLN A 8 -6.60 24.96 -18.19
N SER A 9 -5.44 24.32 -18.26
CA SER A 9 -5.36 22.99 -18.86
C SER A 9 -5.89 22.01 -17.81
N THR A 10 -7.19 21.76 -17.83
CA THR A 10 -7.79 20.54 -17.26
C THR A 10 -7.43 19.36 -18.16
N GLY A 11 -6.13 19.08 -18.25
CA GLY A 11 -5.65 17.77 -18.64
C GLY A 11 -5.86 16.85 -17.45
N ARG A 12 -6.75 15.86 -17.58
CA ARG A 12 -6.71 14.68 -16.74
C ARG A 12 -5.41 13.94 -17.03
N ASP A 13 -4.29 14.43 -16.51
CA ASP A 13 -3.10 13.63 -16.34
C ASP A 13 -3.27 12.82 -15.06
N THR A 14 -3.93 11.67 -15.16
CA THR A 14 -3.58 10.56 -14.25
C THR A 14 -2.19 10.06 -14.66
N GLY A 15 -1.19 10.87 -14.36
CA GLY A 15 0.14 10.38 -14.03
C GLY A 15 0.02 9.85 -12.61
N THR A 16 -0.41 8.60 -12.44
CA THR A 16 -0.48 7.96 -11.13
C THR A 16 0.87 8.13 -10.44
N ASN A 17 0.92 9.08 -9.51
CA ASN A 17 2.10 9.33 -8.73
C ASN A 17 2.39 8.01 -7.99
N PRO A 18 3.64 7.52 -7.89
CA PRO A 18 3.92 6.27 -7.18
C PRO A 18 3.39 6.30 -5.73
N ALA A 19 3.30 7.48 -5.12
CA ALA A 19 2.64 7.71 -3.84
C ALA A 19 1.13 7.41 -3.85
N GLU A 20 0.43 7.74 -4.93
CA GLU A 20 -1.02 7.49 -5.09
C GLU A 20 -1.29 6.00 -5.30
N GLY A 21 -0.49 5.33 -6.14
CA GLY A 21 -0.57 3.88 -6.32
C GLY A 21 -0.27 3.09 -5.04
N PHE A 22 0.68 3.57 -4.23
CA PHE A 22 0.97 2.98 -2.93
C PHE A 22 -0.14 3.24 -1.90
N GLY A 23 -0.73 4.44 -1.88
CA GLY A 23 -1.91 4.73 -1.04
C GLY A 23 -3.09 3.80 -1.35
N LEU A 24 -3.40 3.59 -2.64
CA LEU A 24 -4.44 2.65 -3.07
C LEU A 24 -4.12 1.19 -2.72
N PHE A 25 -2.84 0.82 -2.68
CA PHE A 25 -2.39 -0.48 -2.19
C PHE A 25 -2.60 -0.61 -0.68
N LYS A 26 -2.30 0.42 0.12
CA LYS A 26 -2.51 0.40 1.58
C LYS A 26 -3.98 0.17 1.94
N ILE A 27 -4.89 0.85 1.25
CA ILE A 27 -6.34 0.68 1.45
C ILE A 27 -6.77 -0.76 1.10
N ASP A 28 -6.30 -1.27 -0.04
CA ASP A 28 -6.62 -2.63 -0.50
C ASP A 28 -6.07 -3.71 0.44
N LEU A 29 -4.84 -3.53 0.92
CA LEU A 29 -4.23 -4.40 1.92
C LEU A 29 -5.07 -4.41 3.19
N ALA A 30 -5.47 -3.24 3.70
CA ALA A 30 -6.27 -3.12 4.91
C ALA A 30 -7.61 -3.86 4.80
N ASP A 31 -8.27 -3.82 3.65
CA ASP A 31 -9.54 -4.53 3.39
C ASP A 31 -9.38 -6.05 3.44
N HIS A 32 -8.20 -6.57 3.05
CA HIS A 32 -7.91 -8.00 3.12
C HIS A 32 -7.42 -8.47 4.51
N LEU A 33 -7.20 -7.55 5.46
CA LEU A 33 -6.73 -7.87 6.81
C LEU A 33 -7.90 -8.00 7.79
N ASN A 34 -8.33 -9.24 8.01
CA ASN A 34 -9.29 -9.56 9.07
C ASN A 34 -8.65 -9.47 10.48
N VAL A 35 -9.49 -9.31 11.50
CA VAL A 35 -9.07 -9.21 12.93
C VAL A 35 -8.12 -10.34 13.34
N SER A 36 -8.38 -11.59 12.92
CA SER A 36 -7.50 -12.72 13.22
C SER A 36 -6.13 -12.61 12.56
N THR A 37 -6.07 -12.09 11.32
CA THR A 37 -4.80 -11.85 10.61
C THR A 37 -4.03 -10.72 11.28
N ILE A 38 -4.72 -9.64 11.65
CA ILE A 38 -4.16 -8.51 12.39
C ILE A 38 -3.51 -8.99 13.68
N GLN A 39 -4.23 -9.77 14.51
CA GLN A 39 -3.68 -10.30 15.76
C GLN A 39 -2.41 -11.14 15.53
N ARG A 40 -2.40 -12.00 14.51
CA ARG A 40 -1.24 -12.84 14.19
C ARG A 40 -0.04 -12.01 13.70
N LEU A 41 -0.30 -11.00 12.88
CA LEU A 41 0.74 -10.05 12.46
C LEU A 41 1.28 -9.27 13.66
N SER A 42 0.41 -8.76 14.53
CA SER A 42 0.80 -8.05 15.74
C SER A 42 1.75 -8.86 16.63
N ILE A 43 1.46 -10.16 16.82
CA ILE A 43 2.31 -11.07 17.59
C ILE A 43 3.68 -11.24 16.91
N LEU A 44 3.71 -11.43 15.58
CA LEU A 44 4.98 -11.53 14.84
C LEU A 44 5.81 -10.24 14.89
N LEU A 45 5.14 -9.09 14.97
CA LEU A 45 5.77 -7.78 15.09
C LEU A 45 6.26 -7.48 16.53
N GLY A 46 5.97 -8.37 17.48
CA GLY A 46 6.35 -8.21 18.88
C GLY A 46 5.56 -7.13 19.63
N LEU A 47 4.33 -6.83 19.18
CA LEU A 47 3.47 -5.86 19.85
C LEU A 47 3.01 -6.37 21.22
N LYS A 48 2.93 -5.46 22.19
CA LYS A 48 2.41 -5.79 23.52
C LYS A 48 0.91 -6.03 23.47
N PRO A 49 0.32 -6.88 24.33
CA PRO A 49 -1.11 -7.17 24.33
C PRO A 49 -2.02 -5.93 24.33
N GLY A 50 -1.64 -4.87 25.07
CA GLY A 50 -2.37 -3.60 25.09
C GLY A 50 -2.39 -2.87 23.75
N GLU A 51 -1.30 -2.92 22.98
CA GLU A 51 -1.23 -2.34 21.62
C GLU A 51 -2.07 -3.16 20.63
N ILE A 52 -2.02 -4.49 20.73
CA ILE A 52 -2.85 -5.38 19.91
C ILE A 52 -4.32 -5.08 20.14
N ASP A 53 -4.71 -4.91 21.40
CA ASP A 53 -6.09 -4.62 21.77
C ASP A 53 -6.52 -3.23 21.28
N SER A 54 -5.65 -2.22 21.40
CA SER A 54 -5.88 -0.89 20.86
C SER A 54 -6.18 -0.92 19.35
N ILE A 55 -5.35 -1.61 18.56
CA ILE A 55 -5.55 -1.78 17.12
C ILE A 55 -6.88 -2.48 16.84
N LYS A 56 -7.19 -3.56 17.56
CA LYS A 56 -8.43 -4.33 17.36
C LYS A 56 -9.69 -3.55 17.70
N ARG A 57 -9.63 -2.64 18.68
CA ARG A 57 -10.75 -1.76 19.07
C ARG A 57 -10.90 -0.53 18.19
N SER A 58 -9.93 -0.26 17.31
CA SER A 58 -10.05 0.84 16.35
C SER A 58 -11.22 0.65 15.40
N LYS A 59 -11.78 1.76 14.91
CA LYS A 59 -12.83 1.75 13.87
C LYS A 59 -12.34 1.13 12.56
N THR A 60 -11.05 1.20 12.29
CA THR A 60 -10.42 0.74 11.05
C THR A 60 -9.15 -0.07 11.37
N PRO A 61 -9.30 -1.27 11.96
CA PRO A 61 -8.18 -2.05 12.47
C PRO A 61 -7.20 -2.48 11.35
N GLY A 62 -7.72 -2.72 10.14
CA GLY A 62 -6.90 -3.03 8.96
C GLY A 62 -5.98 -1.87 8.57
N LEU A 63 -6.51 -0.64 8.54
CA LEU A 63 -5.70 0.55 8.20
C LEU A 63 -4.63 0.83 9.25
N GLU A 64 -4.97 0.68 10.54
CA GLU A 64 -4.01 0.83 11.63
C GLU A 64 -2.85 -0.16 11.51
N MET A 65 -3.14 -1.43 11.23
CA MET A 65 -2.11 -2.43 10.99
C MET A 65 -1.24 -2.08 9.78
N VAL A 66 -1.84 -1.60 8.69
CA VAL A 66 -1.10 -1.19 7.48
C VAL A 66 -0.20 0.01 7.74
N ASN A 67 -0.69 1.03 8.45
CA ASN A 67 0.12 2.18 8.85
C ASN A 67 1.31 1.75 9.69
N LEU A 68 1.10 0.86 10.66
CA LEU A 68 2.19 0.34 11.49
C LEU A 68 3.22 -0.47 10.69
N LEU A 69 2.80 -1.21 9.66
CA LEU A 69 3.70 -1.90 8.74
C LEU A 69 4.51 -0.92 7.88
N ASP A 70 3.91 0.20 7.46
CA ASP A 70 4.53 1.27 6.69
C ASP A 70 5.56 2.03 7.54
N GLU A 71 5.16 2.48 8.74
CA GLU A 71 6.02 3.20 9.68
C GLU A 71 7.23 2.38 10.13
N ARG A 72 7.06 1.06 10.26
CA ARG A 72 8.16 0.13 10.60
C ARG A 72 8.96 -0.34 9.37
N GLY A 73 8.59 0.08 8.16
CA GLY A 73 9.30 -0.25 6.92
C GLY A 73 9.12 -1.69 6.42
N PHE A 74 8.12 -2.43 6.92
CA PHE A 74 7.79 -3.77 6.41
C PHE A 74 7.10 -3.73 5.04
N ILE A 75 6.48 -2.59 4.74
CA ILE A 75 5.99 -2.24 3.41
C ILE A 75 6.53 -0.87 3.03
N THR A 76 6.83 -0.71 1.75
CA THR A 76 7.28 0.55 1.16
C THR A 76 6.69 0.66 -0.26
N PRO A 77 6.71 1.85 -0.88
CA PRO A 77 6.23 2.02 -2.25
C PRO A 77 6.95 1.14 -3.30
N THR A 78 8.14 0.63 -2.97
CA THR A 78 8.98 -0.16 -3.87
C THR A 78 9.09 -1.63 -3.46
N ASP A 79 8.81 -1.96 -2.20
CA ASP A 79 9.07 -3.28 -1.64
C ASP A 79 8.04 -3.69 -0.57
N ILE A 80 7.55 -4.92 -0.67
CA ILE A 80 6.63 -5.57 0.27
C ILE A 80 7.09 -6.98 0.66
N ARG A 81 8.35 -7.34 0.37
CA ARG A 81 8.88 -8.70 0.56
C ARG A 81 8.78 -9.18 2.00
N ASP A 82 9.01 -8.28 2.96
CA ASP A 82 8.91 -8.62 4.38
C ASP A 82 7.48 -8.93 4.81
N LEU A 83 6.50 -8.15 4.37
CA LEU A 83 5.09 -8.49 4.54
C LEU A 83 4.75 -9.87 3.95
N LEU A 84 5.19 -10.15 2.72
CA LEU A 84 4.96 -11.45 2.08
C LEU A 84 5.64 -12.61 2.82
N LYS A 85 6.79 -12.36 3.47
CA LYS A 85 7.49 -13.35 4.30
C LYS A 85 6.71 -13.61 5.59
N MET A 86 6.19 -12.57 6.24
CA MET A 86 5.34 -12.71 7.44
C MET A 86 4.05 -13.48 7.13
N LEU A 87 3.35 -13.13 6.05
CA LEU A 87 2.13 -13.83 5.65
C LEU A 87 2.39 -15.32 5.36
N ARG A 88 3.52 -15.67 4.74
CA ARG A 88 3.93 -17.07 4.54
C ARG A 88 4.22 -17.78 5.85
N LYS A 89 4.90 -17.14 6.81
CA LYS A 89 5.12 -17.69 8.17
C LYS A 89 3.79 -17.99 8.88
N LEU A 90 2.76 -17.17 8.64
CA LEU A 90 1.41 -17.37 9.18
C LEU A 90 0.58 -18.43 8.43
N LYS A 91 1.16 -19.15 7.46
CA LYS A 91 0.47 -20.07 6.54
C LYS A 91 -0.64 -19.39 5.72
N LEU A 92 -0.54 -18.08 5.48
CA LEU A 92 -1.47 -17.28 4.68
C LEU A 92 -0.92 -17.07 3.26
N ALA A 93 -0.43 -18.14 2.62
CA ALA A 93 0.21 -18.05 1.30
C ALA A 93 -0.75 -17.54 0.21
N GLY A 94 -2.04 -17.90 0.28
CA GLY A 94 -3.06 -17.38 -0.64
C GLY A 94 -3.27 -15.87 -0.51
N LEU A 95 -3.29 -15.36 0.72
CA LEU A 95 -3.35 -13.92 0.98
C LEU A 95 -2.07 -13.22 0.47
N ALA A 96 -0.89 -13.79 0.75
CA ALA A 96 0.37 -13.25 0.24
C ALA A 96 0.38 -13.13 -1.30
N ALA A 97 -0.15 -14.12 -2.03
CA ALA A 97 -0.27 -14.06 -3.48
C ALA A 97 -1.22 -12.93 -3.94
N ARG A 98 -2.38 -12.76 -3.28
CA ARG A 98 -3.33 -11.68 -3.56
C ARG A 98 -2.72 -10.31 -3.31
N ILE A 99 -2.08 -10.10 -2.16
CA ILE A 99 -1.40 -8.85 -1.82
C ILE A 99 -0.28 -8.53 -2.81
N ARG A 100 0.51 -9.54 -3.21
CA ARG A 100 1.56 -9.37 -4.23
C ARG A 100 0.97 -8.90 -5.57
N SER A 101 -0.14 -9.51 -5.98
CA SER A 101 -0.82 -9.14 -7.23
C SER A 101 -1.38 -7.72 -7.14
N SER A 102 -2.03 -7.37 -6.02
CA SER A 102 -2.59 -6.03 -5.79
C SER A 102 -1.50 -4.97 -5.81
N PHE A 103 -0.38 -5.21 -5.12
CA PHE A 103 0.78 -4.32 -5.14
C PHE A 103 1.30 -4.11 -6.55
N GLN A 104 1.51 -5.19 -7.32
CA GLN A 104 1.97 -5.07 -8.71
C GLN A 104 0.98 -4.31 -9.57
N THR A 105 -0.31 -4.60 -9.50
CA THR A 105 -1.32 -3.90 -10.31
C THR A 105 -1.36 -2.41 -9.98
N LYS A 106 -1.35 -2.04 -8.70
CA LYS A 106 -1.52 -0.64 -8.26
C LYS A 106 -0.22 0.18 -8.38
N THR A 107 0.95 -0.42 -8.16
CA THR A 107 2.25 0.26 -8.25
C THR A 107 2.92 0.14 -9.62
N SER A 108 2.63 -0.89 -10.43
CA SER A 108 3.21 -1.04 -11.77
C SER A 108 2.50 -0.20 -12.84
N GLN A 109 1.26 0.24 -12.62
CA GLN A 109 0.65 1.26 -13.48
C GLN A 109 1.45 2.57 -13.47
N ALA A 110 2.12 2.91 -12.36
CA ALA A 110 3.05 4.03 -12.31
C ALA A 110 4.34 3.80 -13.14
N LYS A 111 4.78 2.55 -13.33
CA LYS A 111 6.00 2.21 -14.09
C LYS A 111 5.77 2.05 -15.60
N LYS A 112 4.58 1.65 -16.07
CA LYS A 112 4.33 1.44 -17.51
C LYS A 112 4.35 2.71 -18.37
N LYS A 113 4.19 3.91 -17.80
CA LYS A 113 4.26 5.17 -18.57
C LYS A 113 5.69 5.74 -18.75
N LYS A 114 6.71 5.24 -18.03
CA LYS A 114 8.10 5.73 -18.21
C LYS A 114 8.87 5.09 -19.38
N LYS A 115 8.33 4.09 -20.06
CA LYS A 115 9.03 3.38 -21.16
C LYS A 115 8.54 3.73 -22.57
N LYS A 116 7.73 4.78 -22.76
CA LYS A 116 7.21 5.19 -24.08
C LYS A 116 7.62 6.61 -24.52
N LYS A 117 8.75 7.12 -24.02
CA LYS A 117 9.28 8.46 -24.38
C LYS A 117 10.78 8.45 -24.70
N LYS A 118 11.33 7.31 -25.15
CA LYS A 118 12.74 7.19 -25.58
C LYS A 118 12.91 6.47 -26.92
N ASP A 119 11.88 6.57 -27.77
CA ASP A 119 11.91 6.10 -29.16
C ASP A 119 11.17 7.14 -30.02
N LEU A 120 11.76 8.34 -30.12
CA LEU A 120 11.57 9.21 -31.27
C LEU A 120 12.76 10.17 -31.30
N GLU A 121 13.87 9.66 -31.83
CA GLU A 121 14.96 10.47 -32.37
C GLU A 121 15.00 10.20 -33.87
#